data_AF-A0A7D4Y1H9-F1
#
_entry.id   AF-A0A7D4Y1H9-F1
#
_cell.length_a   1.000
_cell.length_b   1.000
_cell.length_c   1.000
_cell.angle_alpha   90.00
_cell.angle_beta   90.00
_cell.angle_gamma   90.00
#
_symmetry.space_group_name_H-M   'P 1'
#
loop_
_entity.id
_entity.type
_entity.pdbx_description
1 polymer ?
#
loop_
_entity_poly.entity_id
_entity_poly.type
_entity_poly.pdbx_seq_one_letter_code
_entity_poly.pdbx_strand_id
1 'polypeptide(L)'
;MTGLKHVDTERLREWLDEVREGETTAALMLAVAYDKGIGTGELASWYGRSTESVEETIAALDSPGYVAEIARLEGADIEAVAEESNLTVDSVEEWFAELSDRPVSEAAGVIRGYAQGGVEPLVTGEPSTVYHLDHDAMTERGWSLNDPDLFEKAAESDLGLPEYGRFLVEPDESILEAAERGGRSWPYACRGGACSNCAVIVVDGDVAMPGQSVLSDAQIRETNARLSCVGVPVTDEVRVVTGVGDLSEFADLRLPSLADGDGSAESASD
;
A
#
# COMPACT_ATOMS: atom_id res chain seq x y z
N MET A 1 -11.81 -15.73 31.03
CA MET A 1 -11.97 -16.77 29.99
C MET A 1 -10.65 -16.79 29.25
N THR A 2 -9.90 -17.88 29.36
CA THR A 2 -8.63 -18.11 28.64
C THR A 2 -8.93 -18.72 27.28
N GLY A 3 -8.07 -18.47 26.29
CA GLY A 3 -8.25 -18.95 24.92
C GLY A 3 -8.13 -17.82 23.90
N LEU A 4 -7.46 -18.11 22.78
CA LEU A 4 -7.36 -17.18 21.65
C LEU A 4 -8.70 -17.12 20.91
N LYS A 5 -9.00 -15.98 20.27
CA LYS A 5 -10.27 -15.71 19.59
C LYS A 5 -10.11 -15.54 18.08
N HIS A 6 -8.96 -15.06 17.63
CA HIS A 6 -8.72 -14.64 16.26
C HIS A 6 -7.75 -15.57 15.53
N VAL A 7 -6.79 -16.19 16.23
CA VAL A 7 -5.75 -17.01 15.61
C VAL A 7 -5.76 -18.43 16.14
N ASP A 8 -5.63 -19.41 15.24
CA ASP A 8 -5.50 -20.82 15.63
C ASP A 8 -4.12 -21.09 16.23
N THR A 9 -4.08 -21.84 17.33
CA THR A 9 -2.83 -22.25 17.97
C THR A 9 -1.96 -23.12 17.07
N GLU A 10 -2.53 -23.93 16.17
CA GLU A 10 -1.76 -24.68 15.16
C GLU A 10 -1.00 -23.74 14.23
N ARG A 11 -1.64 -22.64 13.81
CA ARG A 11 -1.01 -21.60 13.00
C ARG A 11 0.14 -20.93 13.74
N LEU A 12 -0.02 -20.60 15.02
CA LEU A 12 1.08 -20.06 15.84
C LEU A 12 2.23 -21.06 16.01
N ARG A 13 1.96 -22.37 16.01
CA ARG A 13 3.01 -23.38 16.05
C ARG A 13 3.80 -23.48 14.75
N GLU A 14 3.16 -23.32 13.60
CA GLU A 14 3.87 -23.25 12.32
C GLU A 14 4.87 -22.08 12.32
N TRP A 15 4.51 -20.93 12.90
CA TRP A 15 5.41 -19.79 13.03
C TRP A 15 6.64 -20.08 13.90
N LEU A 16 6.53 -20.93 14.93
CA LEU A 16 7.68 -21.30 15.78
C LEU A 16 8.83 -21.97 15.01
N ASP A 17 8.54 -22.61 13.87
CA ASP A 17 9.56 -23.25 13.03
C ASP A 17 10.29 -22.24 12.11
N GLU A 18 9.74 -21.03 11.95
CA GLU A 18 10.22 -20.04 10.97
C GLU A 18 10.84 -18.77 11.57
N VAL A 19 10.40 -18.39 12.79
CA VAL A 19 10.91 -17.21 13.51
C VAL A 19 12.33 -17.39 13.98
N ARG A 20 13.08 -16.29 14.07
CA ARG A 20 14.51 -16.29 14.39
C ARG A 20 14.84 -15.50 15.65
N GLU A 21 14.00 -14.54 16.01
CA GLU A 21 14.23 -13.76 17.22
C GLU A 21 13.72 -14.49 18.46
N GLY A 22 14.55 -14.46 19.51
CA GLY A 22 14.24 -15.09 20.78
C GLY A 22 13.01 -14.45 21.44
N GLU A 23 12.79 -13.16 21.19
CA GLU A 23 11.63 -12.44 21.66
C GLU A 23 10.34 -12.87 20.95
N THR A 24 10.35 -12.99 19.62
CA THR A 24 9.22 -13.55 18.84
C THR A 24 8.87 -14.96 19.30
N THR A 25 9.89 -15.81 19.50
CA THR A 25 9.70 -17.17 20.01
C THR A 25 9.02 -17.15 21.38
N ALA A 26 9.45 -16.27 22.29
CA ALA A 26 8.83 -16.13 23.60
C ALA A 26 7.38 -15.65 23.51
N ALA A 27 7.09 -14.68 22.65
CA ALA A 27 5.75 -14.13 22.42
C ALA A 27 4.78 -15.21 21.89
N LEU A 28 5.17 -15.95 20.87
CA LEU A 28 4.38 -17.06 20.33
C LEU A 28 4.13 -18.15 21.37
N MET A 29 5.14 -18.51 22.15
CA MET A 29 5.00 -19.50 23.22
C MET A 29 4.04 -19.03 24.34
N LEU A 30 4.03 -17.73 24.66
CA LEU A 30 3.05 -17.14 25.59
C LEU A 30 1.62 -17.31 25.06
N ALA A 31 1.38 -16.98 23.80
CA ALA A 31 0.06 -17.11 23.18
C ALA A 31 -0.41 -18.57 23.12
N VAL A 32 0.47 -19.50 22.72
CA VAL A 32 0.18 -20.95 22.70
C VAL A 32 -0.12 -21.48 24.10
N ALA A 33 0.61 -21.04 25.13
CA ALA A 33 0.40 -21.45 26.51
C ALA A 33 -0.91 -20.87 27.10
N TYR A 34 -1.23 -19.63 26.75
CA TYR A 34 -2.49 -18.98 27.11
C TYR A 34 -3.70 -19.71 26.52
N ASP A 35 -3.62 -20.14 25.26
CA ASP A 35 -4.67 -20.95 24.63
C ASP A 35 -4.90 -22.28 25.36
N LYS A 36 -3.83 -22.87 25.92
CA LYS A 36 -3.90 -24.08 26.75
C LYS A 36 -4.46 -23.84 28.16
N GLY A 37 -4.87 -22.62 28.49
CA GLY A 37 -5.54 -22.28 29.74
C GLY A 37 -4.62 -21.82 30.86
N ILE A 38 -3.35 -21.53 30.56
CA ILE A 38 -2.43 -20.95 31.54
C ILE A 38 -2.76 -19.46 31.71
N GLY A 39 -2.88 -19.01 32.96
CA GLY A 39 -3.22 -17.62 33.27
C GLY A 39 -2.07 -16.65 33.01
N THR A 40 -2.39 -15.42 32.62
CA THR A 40 -1.40 -14.36 32.29
C THR A 40 -0.45 -14.05 33.44
N GLY A 41 -0.91 -14.10 34.69
CA GLY A 41 -0.04 -13.91 35.86
C GLY A 41 0.97 -15.05 36.09
N GLU A 42 0.62 -16.29 35.74
CA GLU A 42 1.55 -17.42 35.81
C GLU A 42 2.60 -17.33 34.70
N LEU A 43 2.16 -17.02 33.48
CA LEU A 43 3.04 -16.77 32.34
C LEU A 43 4.01 -15.61 32.60
N ALA A 44 3.52 -14.50 33.17
CA ALA A 44 4.33 -13.37 33.57
C ALA A 44 5.45 -13.77 34.54
N SER A 45 5.13 -14.63 35.52
CA SER A 45 6.14 -15.17 36.44
C SER A 45 7.16 -16.07 35.75
N TRP A 46 6.77 -16.89 34.77
CA TRP A 46 7.70 -17.80 34.07
C TRP A 46 8.70 -17.05 33.20
N TYR A 47 8.23 -16.00 32.52
CA TYR A 47 9.03 -15.22 31.58
C TYR A 47 9.69 -13.98 32.21
N GLY A 48 9.46 -13.73 33.50
CA GLY A 48 10.00 -12.56 34.20
C GLY A 48 9.45 -11.23 33.68
N ARG A 49 8.21 -11.22 33.19
CA ARG A 49 7.50 -10.06 32.63
C ARG A 49 6.40 -9.58 33.59
N SER A 50 5.83 -8.39 33.34
CA SER A 50 4.60 -7.97 34.03
C SER A 50 3.39 -8.70 33.43
N THR A 51 2.33 -8.87 34.23
CA THR A 51 1.05 -9.43 33.73
C THR A 51 0.49 -8.58 32.58
N GLU A 52 0.59 -7.26 32.70
CA GLU A 52 0.16 -6.29 31.68
C GLU A 52 0.90 -6.50 30.35
N SER A 53 2.23 -6.62 30.38
CA SER A 53 3.03 -6.89 29.17
C SER A 53 2.67 -8.22 28.51
N VAL A 54 2.37 -9.26 29.30
CA VAL A 54 1.90 -10.55 28.77
C VAL A 54 0.52 -10.42 28.13
N GLU A 55 -0.39 -9.67 28.76
CA GLU A 55 -1.73 -9.40 28.22
C GLU A 55 -1.68 -8.63 26.91
N GLU A 56 -0.82 -7.61 26.80
CA GLU A 56 -0.58 -6.85 25.57
C GLU A 56 0.00 -7.74 24.46
N THR A 57 1.02 -8.54 24.79
CA THR A 57 1.64 -9.47 23.81
C THR A 57 0.61 -10.47 23.27
N ILE A 58 -0.21 -11.05 24.15
CA ILE A 58 -1.25 -12.00 23.75
C ILE A 58 -2.33 -11.28 22.92
N ALA A 59 -2.74 -10.07 23.29
CA ALA A 59 -3.74 -9.32 22.54
C ALA A 59 -3.25 -8.96 21.13
N ALA A 60 -1.98 -8.60 20.97
CA ALA A 60 -1.39 -8.32 19.67
C ALA A 60 -1.33 -9.57 18.78
N LEU A 61 -0.94 -10.72 19.35
CA LEU A 61 -0.89 -12.00 18.64
C LEU A 61 -2.26 -12.65 18.44
N ASP A 62 -3.26 -12.30 19.25
CA ASP A 62 -4.66 -12.71 19.10
C ASP A 62 -5.47 -11.62 18.39
N SER A 63 -4.99 -11.18 17.23
CA SER A 63 -5.64 -10.16 16.42
C SER A 63 -5.63 -10.55 14.94
N PRO A 64 -6.51 -9.96 14.10
CA PRO A 64 -6.42 -10.11 12.66
C PRO A 64 -5.05 -9.66 12.08
N GLY A 65 -4.39 -8.71 12.74
CA GLY A 65 -3.09 -8.16 12.34
C GLY A 65 -1.87 -8.86 12.94
N TYR A 66 -2.01 -10.07 13.50
CA TYR A 66 -0.93 -10.73 14.25
C TYR A 66 0.38 -10.93 13.45
N VAL A 67 0.30 -11.02 12.11
CA VAL A 67 1.50 -11.15 11.27
C VAL A 67 2.31 -9.86 11.21
N ALA A 68 1.67 -8.69 11.27
CA ALA A 68 2.37 -7.41 11.42
C ALA A 68 3.10 -7.33 12.78
N GLU A 69 2.50 -7.87 13.84
CA GLU A 69 3.17 -7.97 15.13
C GLU A 69 4.39 -8.91 15.06
N ILE A 70 4.26 -10.07 14.41
CA ILE A 70 5.40 -10.96 14.17
C ILE A 70 6.49 -10.25 13.36
N ALA A 71 6.12 -9.45 12.36
CA ALA A 71 7.09 -8.69 11.56
C ALA A 71 7.92 -7.72 12.43
N ARG A 72 7.26 -6.96 13.31
CA ARG A 72 7.96 -6.08 14.27
C ARG A 72 8.89 -6.85 15.20
N LEU A 73 8.40 -7.94 15.79
CA LEU A 73 9.19 -8.76 16.72
C LEU A 73 10.40 -9.42 16.05
N GLU A 74 10.29 -9.76 14.76
CA GLU A 74 11.40 -10.25 13.93
C GLU A 74 12.35 -9.14 13.45
N GLY A 75 12.06 -7.87 13.78
CA GLY A 75 12.94 -6.73 13.52
C GLY A 75 12.66 -5.96 12.24
N ALA A 76 11.48 -6.12 11.62
CA ALA A 76 11.06 -5.24 10.53
C ALA A 76 10.75 -3.83 11.09
N ASP A 77 11.38 -2.80 10.52
CA ASP A 77 11.15 -1.39 10.86
C ASP A 77 9.99 -0.84 10.01
N ILE A 78 8.76 -1.05 10.49
CA ILE A 78 7.53 -0.70 9.76
C ILE A 78 7.48 0.80 9.47
N GLU A 79 7.88 1.64 10.43
CA GLU A 79 7.90 3.08 10.29
C GLU A 79 8.85 3.53 9.19
N ALA A 80 10.06 2.96 9.16
CA ALA A 80 11.01 3.29 8.11
C ALA A 80 10.54 2.78 6.74
N VAL A 81 9.95 1.57 6.67
CA VAL A 81 9.37 1.04 5.42
C VAL A 81 8.25 1.96 4.92
N ALA A 82 7.39 2.45 5.80
CA ALA A 82 6.33 3.40 5.45
C ALA A 82 6.91 4.72 4.90
N GLU A 83 7.94 5.26 5.54
CA GLU A 83 8.62 6.48 5.10
C GLU A 83 9.22 6.31 3.71
N GLU A 84 10.02 5.26 3.50
CA GLU A 84 10.68 4.98 2.21
C GLU A 84 9.65 4.71 1.09
N SER A 85 8.54 4.07 1.42
CA SER A 85 7.46 3.76 0.47
C SER A 85 6.54 4.95 0.18
N ASN A 86 6.62 6.03 0.95
CA ASN A 86 5.63 7.11 0.98
C ASN A 86 4.20 6.64 1.30
N LEU A 87 4.09 5.70 2.24
CA LEU A 87 2.84 5.14 2.75
C LEU A 87 2.59 5.57 4.20
N THR A 88 1.40 5.25 4.71
CA THR A 88 1.14 5.35 6.16
C THR A 88 1.65 4.11 6.87
N VAL A 89 1.95 4.23 8.17
CA VAL A 89 2.29 3.09 9.03
C VAL A 89 1.15 2.06 8.99
N ASP A 90 -0.10 2.52 9.12
CA ASP A 90 -1.29 1.67 9.07
C ASP A 90 -1.38 0.87 7.75
N SER A 91 -1.09 1.47 6.59
CA SER A 91 -1.06 0.78 5.30
C SER A 91 -0.01 -0.34 5.27
N VAL A 92 1.19 -0.10 5.83
CA VAL A 92 2.25 -1.13 5.87
C VAL A 92 1.91 -2.23 6.87
N GLU A 93 1.29 -1.89 8.00
CA GLU A 93 0.78 -2.87 8.96
C GLU A 93 -0.30 -3.76 8.36
N GLU A 94 -1.25 -3.18 7.63
CA GLU A 94 -2.30 -3.92 6.92
C GLU A 94 -1.70 -4.85 5.87
N TRP A 95 -0.72 -4.39 5.10
CA TRP A 95 0.01 -5.23 4.14
C TRP A 95 0.70 -6.44 4.81
N PHE A 96 1.37 -6.25 5.94
CA PHE A 96 1.94 -7.37 6.68
C PHE A 96 0.86 -8.29 7.26
N ALA A 97 -0.29 -7.75 7.66
CA ALA A 97 -1.42 -8.53 8.16
C ALA A 97 -2.01 -9.45 7.07
N GLU A 98 -2.09 -9.00 5.82
CA GLU A 98 -2.58 -9.78 4.67
C GLU A 98 -1.71 -11.01 4.37
N LEU A 99 -0.43 -11.01 4.77
CA LEU A 99 0.42 -12.20 4.69
C LEU A 99 -0.12 -13.38 5.51
N SER A 100 -1.08 -13.13 6.42
CA SER A 100 -1.77 -14.18 7.17
C SER A 100 -2.52 -15.18 6.29
N ASP A 101 -2.90 -14.80 5.06
CA ASP A 101 -3.57 -15.65 4.08
C ASP A 101 -2.61 -16.58 3.32
N ARG A 102 -1.30 -16.34 3.41
CA ARG A 102 -0.26 -17.11 2.71
C ARG A 102 0.27 -18.28 3.56
N PRO A 103 0.98 -19.27 3.00
CA PRO A 103 1.69 -20.27 3.81
C PRO A 103 2.69 -19.60 4.79
N VAL A 104 2.80 -20.06 6.04
CA VAL A 104 3.69 -19.42 7.05
C VAL A 104 5.13 -19.28 6.57
N SER A 105 5.66 -20.31 5.92
CA SER A 105 7.03 -20.27 5.35
C SER A 105 7.23 -19.17 4.31
N GLU A 106 6.18 -18.83 3.56
CA GLU A 106 6.22 -17.76 2.56
C GLU A 106 6.17 -16.39 3.25
N ALA A 107 5.19 -16.19 4.15
CA ALA A 107 5.05 -14.96 4.94
C ALA A 107 6.32 -14.66 5.74
N ALA A 108 6.90 -15.68 6.40
CA ALA A 108 8.16 -15.55 7.12
C ALA A 108 9.35 -15.20 6.20
N GLY A 109 9.35 -15.70 4.96
CA GLY A 109 10.34 -15.33 3.96
C GLY A 109 10.29 -13.83 3.61
N VAL A 110 9.08 -13.29 3.45
CA VAL A 110 8.84 -11.87 3.21
C VAL A 110 9.29 -11.01 4.40
N ILE A 111 8.83 -11.33 5.62
CA ILE A 111 9.24 -10.62 6.86
C ILE A 111 10.76 -10.60 7.00
N ARG A 112 11.41 -11.74 6.74
CA ARG A 112 12.86 -11.87 6.83
C ARG A 112 13.61 -10.97 5.84
N GLY A 113 13.01 -10.70 4.68
CA GLY A 113 13.52 -9.73 3.71
C GLY A 113 13.64 -8.34 4.34
N TYR A 114 12.54 -7.82 4.90
CA TYR A 114 12.51 -6.50 5.54
C TYR A 114 13.31 -6.43 6.85
N ALA A 115 13.38 -7.52 7.61
CA ALA A 115 14.19 -7.56 8.83
C ALA A 115 15.71 -7.54 8.59
N GLN A 116 16.19 -8.01 7.42
CA GLN A 116 17.64 -8.15 7.14
C GLN A 116 18.16 -7.20 6.05
N GLY A 117 17.30 -6.74 5.14
CA GLY A 117 17.68 -6.03 3.91
C GLY A 117 17.98 -4.54 4.09
N GLY A 118 17.69 -3.97 5.26
CA GLY A 118 17.57 -2.52 5.40
C GLY A 118 16.19 -2.04 4.93
N VAL A 119 15.99 -0.73 4.97
CA VAL A 119 14.69 -0.12 4.64
C VAL A 119 14.56 -0.07 3.12
N GLU A 120 13.79 -0.99 2.57
CA GLU A 120 13.41 -1.02 1.15
C GLU A 120 11.94 -0.63 0.99
N PRO A 121 11.55 -0.03 -0.17
CA PRO A 121 10.17 0.25 -0.47
C PRO A 121 9.32 -1.03 -0.50
N LEU A 122 8.06 -0.90 -0.11
CA LEU A 122 7.08 -1.96 -0.11
C LEU A 122 6.82 -2.46 -1.54
N VAL A 123 6.93 -3.76 -1.75
CA VAL A 123 6.62 -4.44 -3.03
C VAL A 123 5.82 -5.72 -2.78
N THR A 124 4.86 -6.02 -3.65
CA THR A 124 4.05 -7.26 -3.56
C THR A 124 4.74 -8.45 -4.21
N GLY A 125 5.55 -8.21 -5.25
CA GLY A 125 6.13 -9.28 -6.08
C GLY A 125 5.11 -10.01 -6.97
N GLU A 126 3.85 -9.56 -6.98
CA GLU A 126 2.74 -10.14 -7.74
C GLU A 126 2.07 -9.07 -8.62
N PRO A 127 1.51 -9.44 -9.79
CA PRO A 127 0.82 -8.48 -10.64
C PRO A 127 -0.40 -7.85 -9.96
N SER A 128 -0.64 -6.56 -10.21
CA SER A 128 -1.80 -5.83 -9.68
C SER A 128 -2.72 -5.34 -10.81
N THR A 129 -4.02 -5.34 -10.57
CA THR A 129 -5.00 -4.80 -11.52
C THR A 129 -5.29 -3.33 -11.20
N VAL A 130 -4.93 -2.43 -12.12
CA VAL A 130 -5.28 -1.01 -11.99
C VAL A 130 -6.51 -0.68 -12.80
N TYR A 131 -7.52 -0.13 -12.14
CA TYR A 131 -8.69 0.51 -12.74
C TYR A 131 -8.44 2.01 -12.78
N HIS A 132 -8.77 2.67 -13.89
CA HIS A 132 -8.64 4.12 -14.01
C HIS A 132 -9.95 4.76 -14.43
N LEU A 133 -10.15 6.00 -13.98
CA LEU A 133 -11.21 6.90 -14.39
C LEU A 133 -10.64 8.29 -14.64
N ASP A 134 -10.95 8.90 -15.77
CA ASP A 134 -10.54 10.27 -16.07
C ASP A 134 -11.32 11.30 -15.25
N HIS A 135 -10.61 12.28 -14.70
CA HIS A 135 -11.19 13.31 -13.84
C HIS A 135 -12.22 14.18 -14.58
N ASP A 136 -11.97 14.55 -15.84
CA ASP A 136 -12.90 15.39 -16.60
C ASP A 136 -14.15 14.60 -16.96
N ALA A 137 -14.00 13.35 -17.40
CA ALA A 137 -15.13 12.45 -17.64
C ALA A 137 -16.01 12.24 -16.39
N MET A 138 -15.39 12.14 -15.21
CA MET A 138 -16.07 12.05 -13.92
C MET A 138 -16.83 13.35 -13.58
N THR A 139 -16.18 14.50 -13.68
CA THR A 139 -16.77 15.79 -13.29
C THR A 139 -17.86 16.26 -14.25
N GLU A 140 -17.74 16.01 -15.56
CA GLU A 140 -18.80 16.26 -16.55
C GLU A 140 -20.09 15.50 -16.22
N ARG A 141 -19.97 14.35 -15.57
CA ARG A 141 -21.09 13.52 -15.10
C ARG A 141 -21.61 13.93 -13.72
N GLY A 142 -20.97 14.91 -13.09
CA GLY A 142 -21.31 15.40 -11.76
C GLY A 142 -20.99 14.40 -10.64
N TRP A 143 -20.10 13.44 -10.88
CA TRP A 143 -19.65 12.49 -9.86
C TRP A 143 -18.56 13.10 -8.98
N SER A 144 -18.42 12.57 -7.76
CA SER A 144 -17.39 13.01 -6.80
C SER A 144 -16.35 11.92 -6.58
N LEU A 145 -15.10 12.34 -6.29
CA LEU A 145 -14.04 11.44 -5.80
C LEU A 145 -14.43 10.69 -4.52
N ASN A 146 -15.30 11.29 -3.71
CA ASN A 146 -15.76 10.72 -2.44
C ASN A 146 -17.00 9.83 -2.60
N ASP A 147 -17.46 9.58 -3.83
CA ASP A 147 -18.58 8.66 -4.07
C ASP A 147 -18.10 7.22 -3.82
N PRO A 148 -18.68 6.48 -2.86
CA PRO A 148 -18.23 5.13 -2.53
C PRO A 148 -18.46 4.12 -3.67
N ASP A 149 -19.36 4.45 -4.60
CA ASP A 149 -19.72 3.66 -5.78
C ASP A 149 -19.16 4.26 -7.08
N LEU A 150 -18.17 5.17 -7.01
CA LEU A 150 -17.63 5.88 -8.17
C LEU A 150 -17.21 4.95 -9.32
N PHE A 151 -16.42 3.92 -9.01
CA PHE A 151 -15.92 2.98 -10.02
C PHE A 151 -16.99 1.98 -10.49
N GLU A 152 -18.01 1.71 -9.67
CA GLU A 152 -19.18 0.93 -10.08
C GLU A 152 -20.03 1.71 -11.09
N LYS A 153 -20.35 2.98 -10.78
CA LYS A 153 -21.01 3.90 -11.71
C LYS A 153 -20.26 4.02 -13.03
N ALA A 154 -18.93 4.16 -12.98
CA ALA A 154 -18.10 4.25 -14.17
C ALA A 154 -18.16 2.97 -15.00
N ALA A 155 -18.12 1.79 -14.36
CA ALA A 155 -18.22 0.49 -15.02
C ALA A 155 -19.57 0.25 -15.71
N GLU A 156 -20.66 0.77 -15.14
CA GLU A 156 -22.02 0.64 -15.68
C GLU A 156 -22.37 1.69 -16.74
N SER A 157 -21.51 2.68 -16.94
CA SER A 157 -21.72 3.80 -17.86
C SER A 157 -21.20 3.51 -19.27
N ASP A 158 -21.38 4.49 -20.17
CA ASP A 158 -20.93 4.44 -21.56
C ASP A 158 -19.46 4.82 -21.76
N LEU A 159 -18.64 4.77 -20.69
CA LEU A 159 -17.22 5.12 -20.75
C LEU A 159 -16.39 3.97 -21.31
N GLY A 160 -15.41 4.31 -22.14
CA GLY A 160 -14.42 3.40 -22.69
C GLY A 160 -13.03 4.02 -22.60
N LEU A 161 -12.07 3.49 -23.36
CA LEU A 161 -10.76 4.12 -23.44
C LEU A 161 -10.83 5.40 -24.27
N PRO A 162 -10.13 6.48 -23.85
CA PRO A 162 -9.18 6.55 -22.73
C PRO A 162 -9.78 6.88 -21.36
N GLU A 163 -11.08 7.19 -21.25
CA GLU A 163 -11.70 7.74 -20.05
C GLU A 163 -11.86 6.74 -18.90
N TYR A 164 -12.12 5.48 -19.19
CA TYR A 164 -12.29 4.42 -18.19
C TYR A 164 -11.78 3.07 -18.71
N GLY A 165 -11.21 2.29 -17.80
CA GLY A 165 -10.82 0.91 -18.10
C GLY A 165 -9.90 0.35 -17.04
N ARG A 166 -9.30 -0.80 -17.37
CA ARG A 166 -8.31 -1.45 -16.51
C ARG A 166 -7.15 -2.06 -17.28
N PHE A 167 -6.03 -2.28 -16.60
CA PHE A 167 -4.85 -2.95 -17.11
C PHE A 167 -4.09 -3.65 -15.99
N LEU A 168 -3.28 -4.63 -16.35
CA LEU A 168 -2.41 -5.33 -15.41
C LEU A 168 -1.08 -4.60 -15.32
N VAL A 169 -0.60 -4.37 -14.10
CA VAL A 169 0.75 -3.88 -13.78
C VAL A 169 1.56 -5.09 -13.33
N GLU A 170 2.67 -5.36 -14.03
CA GLU A 170 3.58 -6.44 -13.64
C GLU A 170 4.43 -6.03 -12.42
N PRO A 171 5.00 -6.99 -11.67
CA PRO A 171 5.95 -6.66 -10.61
C PRO A 171 7.07 -5.75 -11.11
N ASP A 172 7.48 -4.79 -10.28
CA ASP A 172 8.51 -3.77 -10.58
C ASP A 172 8.19 -2.81 -11.75
N GLU A 173 6.99 -2.86 -12.33
CA GLU A 173 6.52 -1.94 -13.37
C GLU A 173 5.77 -0.76 -12.75
N SER A 174 6.05 0.46 -13.22
CA SER A 174 5.25 1.62 -12.79
C SER A 174 3.85 1.62 -13.43
N ILE A 175 2.88 2.22 -12.74
CA ILE A 175 1.51 2.35 -13.26
C ILE A 175 1.49 3.02 -14.65
N LEU A 176 2.33 4.05 -14.85
CA LEU A 176 2.42 4.76 -16.13
C LEU A 176 2.96 3.85 -17.25
N GLU A 177 4.02 3.08 -16.99
CA GLU A 177 4.58 2.15 -17.99
C GLU A 177 3.55 1.09 -18.40
N ALA A 178 2.84 0.53 -17.42
CA ALA A 178 1.77 -0.43 -17.67
C ALA A 178 0.60 0.20 -18.45
N ALA A 179 0.24 1.47 -18.15
CA ALA A 179 -0.77 2.21 -18.89
C ALA A 179 -0.37 2.42 -20.36
N GLU A 180 0.89 2.82 -20.61
CA GLU A 180 1.46 3.01 -21.95
C GLU A 180 1.49 1.70 -22.74
N ARG A 181 1.92 0.60 -22.11
CA ARG A 181 1.86 -0.75 -22.67
C ARG A 181 0.43 -1.17 -23.01
N GLY A 182 -0.54 -0.73 -22.20
CA GLY A 182 -1.97 -0.89 -22.42
C GLY A 182 -2.58 0.09 -23.45
N GLY A 183 -1.78 0.90 -24.13
CA GLY A 183 -2.22 1.82 -25.19
C GLY A 183 -2.86 3.12 -24.69
N ARG A 184 -2.65 3.51 -23.42
CA ARG A 184 -3.14 4.77 -22.85
C ARG A 184 -2.06 5.84 -22.92
N SER A 185 -2.48 7.07 -23.16
CA SER A 185 -1.59 8.24 -23.20
C SER A 185 -1.91 9.17 -22.04
N TRP A 186 -1.37 8.87 -20.86
CA TRP A 186 -1.55 9.73 -19.68
C TRP A 186 -0.53 10.87 -19.67
N PRO A 187 -0.86 12.03 -19.05
CA PRO A 187 0.07 13.14 -18.99
C PRO A 187 1.32 12.79 -18.16
N TYR A 188 2.51 13.13 -18.66
CA TYR A 188 3.77 13.03 -17.92
C TYR A 188 4.79 14.05 -18.42
N ALA A 189 5.88 14.24 -17.67
CA ALA A 189 7.02 15.05 -18.09
C ALA A 189 8.37 14.48 -17.63
N CYS A 190 8.67 14.45 -16.31
CA CYS A 190 10.01 14.11 -15.82
C CYS A 190 10.34 12.60 -15.79
N ARG A 191 9.35 11.73 -15.61
CA ARG A 191 9.50 10.28 -15.38
C ARG A 191 10.46 9.90 -14.22
N GLY A 192 10.53 10.75 -13.20
CA GLY A 192 11.45 10.55 -12.07
C GLY A 192 10.97 11.20 -10.78
N GLY A 193 9.65 11.31 -10.58
CA GLY A 193 9.09 11.78 -9.30
C GLY A 193 9.31 13.26 -8.95
N ALA A 194 9.77 14.07 -9.91
CA ALA A 194 10.15 15.48 -9.71
C ALA A 194 9.14 16.52 -10.27
N CYS A 195 7.98 16.07 -10.77
CA CYS A 195 6.89 16.95 -11.23
C CYS A 195 5.53 16.30 -11.00
N SER A 196 4.44 17.07 -11.06
CA SER A 196 3.06 16.59 -10.86
C SER A 196 2.29 16.24 -12.14
N ASN A 197 2.90 16.30 -13.34
CA ASN A 197 2.16 16.02 -14.59
C ASN A 197 1.49 14.63 -14.60
N CYS A 198 2.15 13.62 -14.04
CA CYS A 198 1.63 12.25 -13.96
C CYS A 198 0.84 11.96 -12.67
N ALA A 199 0.42 13.01 -11.96
CA ALA A 199 -0.36 12.87 -10.74
C ALA A 199 -1.67 12.12 -11.01
N VAL A 200 -2.01 11.24 -10.08
CA VAL A 200 -3.27 10.51 -9.99
C VAL A 200 -3.76 10.59 -8.54
N ILE A 201 -5.06 10.41 -8.32
CA ILE A 201 -5.63 10.24 -6.97
C ILE A 201 -5.99 8.77 -6.80
N VAL A 202 -5.48 8.12 -5.76
CA VAL A 202 -5.87 6.74 -5.42
C VAL A 202 -7.17 6.78 -4.61
N VAL A 203 -8.20 6.14 -5.14
CA VAL A 203 -9.54 6.04 -4.52
C VAL A 203 -9.66 4.76 -3.70
N ASP A 204 -8.98 3.70 -4.12
CA ASP A 204 -8.97 2.41 -3.44
C ASP A 204 -7.69 1.64 -3.77
N GLY A 205 -7.24 0.81 -2.83
CA GLY A 205 -5.91 0.19 -2.83
C GLY A 205 -4.78 1.17 -2.47
N ASP A 206 -3.55 0.70 -2.55
CA ASP A 206 -2.36 1.49 -2.20
C ASP A 206 -1.26 1.38 -3.27
N VAL A 207 -0.45 2.45 -3.34
CA VAL A 207 0.65 2.62 -4.30
C VAL A 207 1.86 3.19 -3.57
N ALA A 208 2.96 2.44 -3.56
CA ALA A 208 4.26 2.92 -3.10
C ALA A 208 4.90 3.80 -4.19
N MET A 209 5.62 4.84 -3.78
CA MET A 209 6.29 5.76 -4.71
C MET A 209 7.76 5.98 -4.32
N PRO A 210 8.60 4.94 -4.41
CA PRO A 210 10.01 5.11 -4.12
C PRO A 210 10.62 6.18 -5.05
N GLY A 211 11.20 7.23 -4.46
CA GLY A 211 11.85 8.30 -5.21
C GLY A 211 10.98 9.47 -5.64
N GLN A 212 9.73 9.60 -5.16
CA GLN A 212 9.02 10.88 -5.29
C GLN A 212 9.66 11.94 -4.39
N SER A 213 9.73 13.19 -4.85
CA SER A 213 10.27 14.29 -4.04
C SER A 213 9.52 15.61 -4.20
N VAL A 214 8.35 15.58 -4.85
CA VAL A 214 7.64 16.78 -5.31
C VAL A 214 6.30 16.97 -4.63
N LEU A 215 5.62 15.88 -4.24
CA LEU A 215 4.34 15.98 -3.54
C LEU A 215 4.60 16.28 -2.06
N SER A 216 3.78 17.17 -1.52
CA SER A 216 3.76 17.45 -0.08
C SER A 216 3.10 16.32 0.70
N ASP A 217 3.41 16.25 1.99
CA ASP A 217 2.77 15.31 2.92
C ASP A 217 1.24 15.40 2.89
N ALA A 218 0.68 16.62 2.77
CA ALA A 218 -0.75 16.83 2.68
C ALA A 218 -1.34 16.25 1.39
N GLN A 219 -0.68 16.45 0.24
CA GLN A 219 -1.14 15.85 -1.02
C GLN A 219 -1.10 14.32 -0.96
N ILE A 220 -0.06 13.72 -0.37
CA ILE A 220 0.08 12.27 -0.25
C ILE A 220 -0.93 11.69 0.73
N ARG A 221 -1.09 12.29 1.91
CA ARG A 221 -1.86 11.72 3.03
C ARG A 221 -3.32 12.18 3.09
N GLU A 222 -3.62 13.39 2.68
CA GLU A 222 -5.00 13.94 2.74
C GLU A 222 -5.76 13.74 1.43
N THR A 223 -5.09 13.95 0.29
CA THR A 223 -5.70 13.79 -1.05
C THR A 223 -5.44 12.41 -1.67
N ASN A 224 -4.62 11.58 -1.03
CA ASN A 224 -4.14 10.29 -1.56
C ASN A 224 -3.54 10.41 -2.97
N ALA A 225 -2.85 11.53 -3.22
CA ALA A 225 -2.20 11.79 -4.50
C ALA A 225 -0.98 10.90 -4.67
N ARG A 226 -0.79 10.36 -5.88
CA ARG A 226 0.36 9.55 -6.27
C ARG A 226 0.89 9.99 -7.64
N LEU A 227 2.13 9.63 -7.95
CA LEU A 227 2.78 9.89 -9.23
C LEU A 227 2.87 8.57 -10.00
N SER A 228 2.03 8.40 -11.02
CA SER A 228 1.97 7.15 -11.78
C SER A 228 3.29 6.75 -12.44
N CYS A 229 4.20 7.69 -12.71
CA CYS A 229 5.50 7.42 -13.34
C CYS A 229 6.56 6.76 -12.45
N VAL A 230 6.38 6.80 -11.13
CA VAL A 230 7.25 6.15 -10.14
C VAL A 230 6.44 5.30 -9.15
N GLY A 231 5.12 5.30 -9.29
CA GLY A 231 4.20 4.58 -8.43
C GLY A 231 4.08 3.13 -8.84
N VAL A 232 4.24 2.23 -7.88
CA VAL A 232 4.07 0.78 -8.02
C VAL A 232 2.94 0.34 -7.07
N PRO A 233 1.91 -0.38 -7.56
CA PRO A 233 0.84 -0.89 -6.70
C PRO A 233 1.38 -1.83 -5.61
N VAL A 234 0.83 -1.72 -4.40
CA VAL A 234 1.17 -2.61 -3.28
C VAL A 234 -0.02 -3.42 -2.77
N THR A 235 -1.09 -3.45 -3.56
CA THR A 235 -2.34 -4.18 -3.32
C THR A 235 -2.79 -4.87 -4.63
N ASP A 236 -3.60 -5.92 -4.53
CA ASP A 236 -4.04 -6.72 -5.68
C ASP A 236 -4.85 -5.92 -6.71
N GLU A 237 -5.64 -4.95 -6.24
CA GLU A 237 -6.39 -4.02 -7.07
C GLU A 237 -6.16 -2.57 -6.61
N VAL A 238 -5.97 -1.65 -7.56
CA VAL A 238 -5.90 -0.22 -7.29
C VAL A 238 -6.88 0.52 -8.20
N ARG A 239 -7.62 1.48 -7.65
CA ARG A 239 -8.54 2.36 -8.39
C ARG A 239 -8.00 3.78 -8.36
N VAL A 240 -7.69 4.33 -9.53
CA VAL A 240 -7.07 5.67 -9.65
C VAL A 240 -7.88 6.63 -10.52
N VAL A 241 -7.93 7.89 -10.12
CA VAL A 241 -8.43 8.98 -10.97
C VAL A 241 -7.28 9.72 -11.63
N THR A 242 -7.31 9.82 -12.95
CA THR A 242 -6.27 10.41 -13.80
C THR A 242 -6.61 11.84 -14.19
N GLY A 243 -5.67 12.58 -14.79
CA GLY A 243 -5.93 13.96 -15.25
C GLY A 243 -5.92 15.01 -14.14
N VAL A 244 -5.66 14.61 -12.89
CA VAL A 244 -5.69 15.52 -11.73
C VAL A 244 -4.51 16.49 -11.70
N GLY A 245 -3.43 16.24 -12.45
CA GLY A 245 -2.25 17.12 -12.47
C GLY A 245 -2.57 18.57 -12.87
N ASP A 246 -3.67 18.81 -13.58
CA ASP A 246 -4.12 20.14 -14.01
C ASP A 246 -4.90 20.90 -12.93
N LEU A 247 -5.28 20.23 -11.83
CA LEU A 247 -5.96 20.88 -10.71
C LEU A 247 -5.05 21.90 -10.03
N SER A 248 -5.64 22.95 -9.47
CA SER A 248 -4.91 24.08 -8.87
C SER A 248 -3.95 23.66 -7.76
N GLU A 249 -4.24 22.56 -7.08
CA GLU A 249 -3.38 22.01 -6.03
C GLU A 249 -2.08 21.39 -6.56
N PHE A 250 -2.02 21.02 -7.84
CA PHE A 250 -0.85 20.41 -8.49
C PHE A 250 -0.21 21.31 -9.55
N ALA A 251 -0.91 22.35 -10.01
CA ALA A 251 -0.52 23.18 -11.14
C ALA A 251 0.88 23.80 -11.01
N ASP A 252 1.26 24.27 -9.82
CA ASP A 252 2.57 24.90 -9.57
C ASP A 252 3.75 23.91 -9.59
N LEU A 253 3.46 22.60 -9.56
CA LEU A 253 4.45 21.51 -9.55
C LEU A 253 4.62 20.88 -10.94
N ARG A 254 3.92 21.39 -11.95
CA ARG A 254 3.99 20.88 -13.32
C ARG A 254 5.23 21.39 -14.03
N LEU A 255 5.76 20.54 -14.91
CA LEU A 255 6.72 20.94 -15.93
C LEU A 255 5.99 21.14 -17.27
N PRO A 256 6.52 22.00 -18.15
CA PRO A 256 6.04 22.09 -19.52
C PRO A 256 6.10 20.71 -20.18
N SER A 257 4.98 20.19 -20.65
CA SER A 257 4.89 18.94 -21.40
C SER A 257 4.84 19.23 -22.90
N LEU A 258 5.29 18.26 -23.70
CA LEU A 258 5.15 18.33 -25.16
C LEU A 258 3.68 18.40 -25.60
N ALA A 259 2.74 17.91 -24.78
CA ALA A 259 1.31 17.99 -25.02
C ALA A 259 0.74 19.41 -24.87
N ASP A 260 1.41 20.31 -24.15
CA ASP A 260 0.98 21.70 -23.96
C ASP A 260 1.25 22.59 -25.20
N GLY A 261 1.94 22.04 -26.22
CA GLY A 261 2.54 22.77 -27.34
C GLY A 261 1.71 22.90 -28.62
N ASP A 262 0.52 22.30 -28.73
CA ASP A 262 -0.26 22.35 -29.99
C ASP A 262 -1.22 23.57 -30.09
N GLY A 263 -1.10 24.53 -29.17
CA GLY A 263 -1.97 25.71 -29.07
C GLY A 263 -1.33 27.06 -29.41
N SER A 264 -0.11 27.11 -29.96
CA SER A 264 0.58 28.40 -30.23
C SER A 264 1.44 28.36 -31.48
N ALA A 265 0.85 27.99 -32.62
CA ALA A 265 1.47 28.15 -33.94
C ALA A 265 0.55 28.87 -34.94
N GLU A 266 -0.14 29.94 -34.53
CA GLU A 266 -0.72 30.97 -35.42
C GLU A 266 -0.55 32.31 -34.67
N SER A 267 0.25 33.29 -35.09
CA SER A 267 0.32 33.91 -36.40
C SER A 267 1.63 34.71 -36.49
N ALA A 268 2.48 34.35 -37.43
CA ALA A 268 3.51 35.23 -37.96
C ALA A 268 3.41 35.12 -39.48
N SER A 269 2.49 35.91 -40.05
CA SER A 269 2.36 36.10 -41.48
C SER A 269 2.20 37.59 -41.75
N ASP A 270 3.22 38.12 -42.42
CA ASP A 270 3.40 39.39 -43.15
C ASP A 270 3.19 40.74 -42.42
#